data_AF-A0A6I2IRQ7-F1
#
_entry.id   AF-A0A6I2IRQ7-F1
#
_cell.length_a   1.000
_cell.length_b   1.000
_cell.length_c   1.000
_cell.angle_alpha   90.00
_cell.angle_beta   90.00
_cell.angle_gamma   90.00
#
_symmetry.space_group_name_H-M   'P 1'
#
loop_
_entity.id
_entity.type
_entity.pdbx_description
1 polymer ?
#
loop_
_entity_poly.entity_id
_entity_poly.type
_entity_poly.pdbx_seq_one_letter_code
_entity_poly.pdbx_strand_id
1 'polypeptide(L)'
;MNNSSIAKILSISLLFSCNIVYSSSHNLHLQETASSVSTQQDGVTNNDVLKYLSEKYSNEISSLGLKDKQLNSNVYVRASLNDNFLFFSNLKQFISVFYDLPNLQSVKVVKYDNYIGFKVKLAGRPATGFALYQEDNEFFLKGL
;
A
#
# COMPACT_ATOMS: atom_id res chain seq x y z
N MET A 1 3.14 -9.81 24.32
CA MET A 1 2.29 -9.18 23.29
C MET A 1 3.02 -9.31 21.97
N ASN A 2 2.49 -10.15 21.07
CA ASN A 2 3.19 -10.62 19.88
C ASN A 2 3.04 -9.60 18.74
N ASN A 3 4.11 -8.87 18.43
CA ASN A 3 4.24 -7.99 17.26
C ASN A 3 4.20 -8.74 15.90
N SER A 4 3.71 -9.99 15.89
CA SER A 4 3.69 -10.90 14.74
C SER A 4 2.50 -10.67 13.80
N SER A 5 1.38 -10.13 14.29
CA SER A 5 0.14 -9.99 13.51
C SER A 5 0.18 -8.85 12.49
N ILE A 6 0.73 -7.69 12.85
CA ILE A 6 0.76 -6.51 11.98
C ILE A 6 1.69 -6.75 10.77
N ALA A 7 2.84 -7.39 11.01
CA ALA A 7 3.78 -7.78 9.96
C ALA A 7 3.15 -8.75 8.93
N LYS A 8 2.22 -9.62 9.36
CA LYS A 8 1.52 -10.57 8.47
C LYS A 8 0.47 -9.90 7.58
N ILE A 9 -0.23 -8.89 8.10
CA ILE A 9 -1.25 -8.14 7.35
C ILE A 9 -0.58 -7.18 6.34
N LEU A 10 0.54 -6.57 6.72
CA LEU A 10 1.40 -5.82 5.79
C LEU A 10 2.01 -6.70 4.71
N SER A 11 2.41 -7.94 5.02
CA SER A 11 2.85 -8.86 3.97
C SER A 11 1.75 -9.20 2.98
N ILE A 12 0.47 -9.25 3.36
CA ILE A 12 -0.61 -9.48 2.39
C ILE A 12 -0.79 -8.28 1.45
N SER A 13 -0.62 -7.04 1.92
CA SER A 13 -0.66 -5.87 1.02
C SER A 13 0.63 -5.67 0.20
N LEU A 14 1.80 -6.08 0.71
CA LEU A 14 3.08 -6.04 -0.03
C LEU A 14 3.27 -7.23 -0.99
N LEU A 15 2.47 -8.29 -0.86
CA LEU A 15 2.50 -9.46 -1.75
C LEU A 15 1.81 -9.19 -3.09
N PHE A 16 0.98 -8.14 -3.22
CA PHE A 16 0.30 -7.84 -4.48
C PHE A 16 1.15 -7.10 -5.52
N SER A 17 2.45 -6.91 -5.26
CA SER A 17 3.33 -6.24 -6.20
C SER A 17 4.76 -6.81 -6.26
N CYS A 18 5.08 -7.84 -5.45
CA CYS A 18 6.32 -8.61 -5.54
C CYS A 18 6.15 -9.89 -6.36
N ASN A 19 5.67 -9.77 -7.60
CA ASN A 19 6.05 -10.73 -8.66
C ASN A 19 7.34 -10.21 -9.33
N ILE A 20 8.40 -10.03 -8.54
CA ILE A 20 9.76 -10.05 -9.08
C ILE A 20 10.31 -11.44 -8.74
N VAL A 21 10.19 -12.34 -9.73
CA VAL A 21 10.97 -13.57 -9.90
C VAL A 21 11.07 -14.46 -8.65
N TYR A 22 10.08 -15.32 -8.45
CA TYR A 22 10.31 -16.61 -7.79
C TYR A 22 9.50 -17.69 -8.52
N SER A 23 10.09 -18.24 -9.59
CA SER A 23 9.65 -19.54 -10.12
C SER A 23 9.90 -20.60 -9.05
N SER A 24 8.84 -21.03 -8.38
CA SER A 24 8.79 -22.29 -7.64
C SER A 24 7.39 -22.85 -7.74
N SER A 25 7.28 -24.07 -8.28
CA SER A 25 6.06 -24.77 -8.68
C SER A 25 5.17 -25.23 -7.51
N HIS A 26 5.13 -24.49 -6.41
CA HIS A 26 4.49 -24.91 -5.16
C HIS A 26 3.42 -23.94 -4.62
N ASN A 27 2.85 -23.07 -5.47
CA ASN A 27 1.89 -22.05 -5.02
C ASN A 27 0.49 -22.15 -5.63
N LEU A 28 0.12 -23.31 -6.20
CA LEU A 28 -1.28 -23.59 -6.58
C LEU A 28 -2.23 -23.70 -5.37
N HIS A 29 -1.71 -23.77 -4.15
CA HIS A 29 -2.52 -23.89 -2.93
C HIS A 29 -2.83 -22.55 -2.22
N LEU A 30 -2.18 -21.45 -2.60
CA LEU A 30 -2.40 -20.14 -1.95
C LEU A 30 -3.54 -19.32 -2.55
N GLN A 31 -4.02 -19.69 -3.74
CA GLN A 31 -5.10 -18.98 -4.43
C GLN A 31 -6.47 -19.23 -3.78
N GLU A 32 -6.66 -20.39 -3.14
CA GLU A 32 -7.86 -20.67 -2.32
C GLU A 32 -7.86 -19.88 -0.99
N THR A 33 -6.69 -19.49 -0.49
CA THR A 33 -6.59 -18.71 0.76
C THR A 33 -6.99 -17.26 0.58
N ALA A 34 -6.74 -16.65 -0.59
CA ALA A 34 -7.17 -15.28 -0.87
C ALA A 34 -8.70 -15.12 -0.93
N SER A 35 -9.42 -16.19 -1.28
CA SER A 35 -10.90 -16.19 -1.33
C SER A 35 -11.56 -16.47 0.03
N SER A 36 -10.78 -16.89 1.04
CA SER A 36 -11.29 -17.32 2.35
C SER A 36 -10.89 -16.42 3.52
N VAL A 37 -10.12 -15.34 3.29
CA VAL A 37 -9.82 -14.34 4.33
C VAL A 37 -10.92 -13.28 4.39
N SER A 38 -12.15 -13.75 4.61
CA SER A 38 -13.17 -13.01 5.36
C SER A 38 -13.13 -13.54 6.80
N THR A 39 -12.03 -13.33 7.51
CA THR A 39 -11.93 -13.78 8.90
C THR A 39 -11.51 -12.63 9.79
N GLN A 40 -12.57 -12.01 10.33
CA GLN A 40 -12.55 -11.43 11.66
C GLN A 40 -11.74 -12.34 12.60
N GLN A 41 -10.61 -11.85 13.06
CA GLN A 41 -10.02 -12.36 14.29
C GLN A 41 -9.50 -11.14 15.05
N ASP A 42 -10.11 -10.91 16.21
CA ASP A 42 -10.01 -9.74 17.09
C ASP A 42 -10.62 -8.43 16.58
N GLY A 43 -11.88 -8.42 16.11
CA GLY A 43 -12.77 -7.23 16.08
C GLY A 43 -12.31 -5.97 15.33
N VAL A 44 -11.09 -5.94 14.80
CA VAL A 44 -10.42 -4.83 14.14
C VAL A 44 -10.42 -5.15 12.65
N THR A 45 -11.10 -4.33 11.87
CA THR A 45 -11.16 -4.48 10.42
C THR A 45 -9.88 -3.92 9.77
N ASN A 46 -9.61 -4.29 8.51
CA ASN A 46 -8.52 -3.69 7.74
C ASN A 46 -8.64 -2.15 7.66
N ASN A 47 -9.87 -1.64 7.62
CA ASN A 47 -10.13 -0.20 7.64
C ASN A 47 -9.74 0.44 8.97
N ASP A 48 -9.96 -0.24 10.10
CA ASP A 48 -9.55 0.26 11.41
C ASP A 48 -8.03 0.34 11.54
N VAL A 49 -7.30 -0.65 11.00
CA VAL A 49 -5.83 -0.63 10.94
C VAL A 49 -5.35 0.53 10.07
N LEU A 50 -5.87 0.68 8.86
CA LEU A 50 -5.48 1.76 7.95
C LEU A 50 -5.79 3.14 8.54
N LYS A 51 -6.94 3.29 9.20
CA LYS A 51 -7.30 4.50 9.93
C LYS A 51 -6.29 4.80 11.03
N TYR A 52 -6.01 3.82 11.89
CA TYR A 52 -5.00 3.95 12.96
C TYR A 52 -3.62 4.37 12.41
N LEU A 53 -3.13 3.71 11.36
CA LEU A 53 -1.84 4.06 10.75
C LEU A 53 -1.85 5.49 10.18
N SER A 54 -2.95 5.90 9.55
CA SER A 54 -3.10 7.25 9.00
C SER A 54 -3.12 8.35 10.06
N GLU A 55 -3.59 8.04 11.27
CA GLU A 55 -3.55 8.92 12.44
C GLU A 55 -2.16 8.94 13.07
N LYS A 56 -1.56 7.75 13.27
CA LYS A 56 -0.21 7.56 13.83
C LYS A 56 0.85 8.33 13.04
N TYR A 57 0.81 8.28 11.72
CA TYR A 57 1.81 8.91 10.83
C TYR A 57 1.32 10.22 10.20
N SER A 58 0.35 10.88 10.84
CA SER A 58 -0.28 12.10 10.30
C SER A 58 0.71 13.26 10.11
N ASN A 59 1.70 13.40 10.98
CA ASN A 59 2.72 14.45 10.88
C ASN A 59 3.66 14.21 9.69
N GLU A 60 4.12 12.97 9.54
CA GLU A 60 4.99 12.57 8.43
C GLU A 60 4.26 12.74 7.10
N ILE A 61 2.99 12.32 7.02
CA ILE A 61 2.17 12.50 5.81
C ILE A 61 1.97 13.99 5.51
N SER A 62 1.71 14.82 6.52
CA SER A 62 1.52 16.27 6.34
C SER A 62 2.80 16.94 5.80
N SER A 63 3.98 16.43 6.18
CA SER A 63 5.27 16.93 5.68
C SER A 63 5.53 16.66 4.19
N LEU A 64 4.74 15.79 3.55
CA LEU A 64 4.88 15.46 2.12
C LEU A 64 4.36 16.55 1.17
N GLY A 65 3.72 17.60 1.68
CA GLY A 65 3.21 18.70 0.85
C GLY A 65 2.07 18.30 -0.09
N LEU A 66 1.24 17.35 0.35
CA LEU A 66 0.01 16.94 -0.32
C LEU A 66 -1.18 17.71 0.24
N LYS A 67 -2.09 18.14 -0.64
CA LYS A 67 -3.30 18.87 -0.21
C LYS A 67 -4.32 17.90 0.38
N ASP A 68 -5.15 18.36 1.31
CA ASP A 68 -6.21 17.55 1.92
C ASP A 68 -7.14 16.91 0.88
N LYS A 69 -7.46 17.65 -0.19
CA LYS A 69 -8.25 17.10 -1.30
C LYS A 69 -7.59 15.85 -1.92
N GLN A 70 -6.26 15.86 -2.08
CA GLN A 70 -5.52 14.72 -2.62
C GLN A 70 -5.42 13.59 -1.60
N LEU A 71 -5.19 13.92 -0.33
CA LEU A 71 -5.10 12.92 0.74
C LEU A 71 -6.39 12.14 0.94
N ASN A 72 -7.54 12.77 0.68
CA ASN A 72 -8.87 12.14 0.80
C ASN A 72 -9.34 11.47 -0.50
N SER A 73 -8.59 11.57 -1.60
CA SER A 73 -8.89 10.88 -2.85
C SER A 73 -8.80 9.36 -2.71
N ASN A 74 -9.67 8.64 -3.40
CA ASN A 74 -9.65 7.19 -3.47
C ASN A 74 -8.41 6.69 -4.22
N VAL A 75 -7.86 5.58 -3.74
CA VAL A 75 -6.79 4.82 -4.38
C VAL A 75 -7.33 3.47 -4.80
N TYR A 76 -7.10 3.14 -6.07
CA TYR A 76 -7.46 1.89 -6.68
C TYR A 76 -6.21 1.10 -7.07
N VAL A 77 -6.26 -0.21 -6.84
CA VAL A 77 -5.18 -1.14 -7.14
C VAL A 77 -5.71 -2.29 -7.99
N ARG A 78 -4.83 -2.96 -8.71
CA ARG A 78 -5.12 -4.19 -9.46
C ARG A 78 -4.00 -5.19 -9.21
N ALA A 79 -4.34 -6.47 -9.13
CA ALA A 79 -3.35 -7.53 -8.90
C ALA A 79 -2.55 -7.86 -10.18
N SER A 80 -3.20 -7.77 -11.35
CA SER A 80 -2.60 -7.94 -12.67
C SER A 80 -3.01 -6.82 -13.63
N LEU A 81 -2.26 -6.65 -14.71
CA LEU A 81 -2.58 -5.69 -15.78
C LEU A 81 -3.93 -5.96 -16.44
N ASN A 82 -4.38 -7.22 -16.41
CA ASN A 82 -5.64 -7.68 -16.99
C ASN A 82 -6.83 -7.61 -16.02
N ASP A 83 -6.58 -7.28 -14.75
CA ASP A 83 -7.63 -7.18 -13.75
C ASP A 83 -8.23 -5.78 -13.72
N ASN A 84 -9.49 -5.71 -13.30
CA ASN A 84 -10.14 -4.44 -12.99
C ASN A 84 -9.50 -3.81 -11.75
N PHE A 85 -9.50 -2.48 -11.74
CA PHE A 85 -9.14 -1.71 -10.58
C PHE A 85 -10.18 -1.90 -9.47
N LEU A 86 -9.72 -2.21 -8.27
CA LEU A 86 -10.53 -2.35 -7.07
C LEU A 86 -10.16 -1.25 -6.08
N PHE A 87 -11.17 -0.71 -5.40
CA PHE A 87 -10.95 0.25 -4.33
C PHE A 87 -10.11 -0.38 -3.22
N PHE A 88 -9.07 0.34 -2.80
CA PHE A 88 -8.19 -0.08 -1.72
C PHE A 88 -8.41 0.77 -0.46
N SER A 89 -8.18 2.08 -0.57
CA SER A 89 -8.24 3.03 0.54
C SER A 89 -8.30 4.46 0.01
N ASN A 90 -8.27 5.48 0.88
CA ASN A 90 -7.88 6.82 0.43
C ASN A 90 -6.34 6.96 0.38
N LEU A 91 -5.84 8.05 -0.22
CA LEU A 91 -4.41 8.27 -0.40
C LEU A 91 -3.65 8.41 0.93
N LYS A 92 -4.26 9.04 1.94
CA LYS A 92 -3.66 9.17 3.28
C LYS A 92 -3.38 7.80 3.91
N GLN A 93 -4.35 6.91 3.81
CA GLN A 93 -4.25 5.53 4.29
C GLN A 93 -3.26 4.71 3.47
N PHE A 94 -3.21 4.90 2.15
CA PHE A 94 -2.25 4.23 1.28
C PHE A 94 -0.80 4.58 1.66
N ILE A 95 -0.52 5.87 1.88
CA ILE A 95 0.82 6.35 2.23
C ILE A 95 1.25 5.87 3.63
N SER A 96 0.32 5.79 4.59
CA SER A 96 0.66 5.41 5.96
C SER A 96 1.25 4.00 6.08
N VAL A 97 0.90 3.10 5.14
CA VAL A 97 1.48 1.76 5.02
C VAL A 97 2.99 1.82 4.81
N PHE A 98 3.51 2.79 4.06
CA PHE A 98 4.95 2.93 3.85
C PHE A 98 5.69 3.33 5.14
N TYR A 99 5.06 4.17 5.97
CA TYR A 99 5.64 4.63 7.22
C TYR A 99 5.73 3.55 8.29
N ASP A 100 4.91 2.51 8.20
CA ASP A 100 4.96 1.36 9.10
C ASP A 100 6.00 0.29 8.68
N LEU A 101 6.68 0.47 7.54
CA LEU A 101 7.69 -0.47 7.07
C LEU A 101 8.92 -0.46 8.00
N PRO A 102 9.39 -1.65 8.43
CA PRO A 102 10.60 -1.74 9.24
C PRO A 102 11.81 -1.25 8.43
N ASN A 103 12.73 -0.55 9.11
CA ASN A 103 13.95 0.00 8.51
C ASN A 103 13.71 1.05 7.41
N LEU A 104 12.55 1.72 7.42
CA LEU A 104 12.30 2.86 6.56
C LEU A 104 13.32 3.98 6.83
N GLN A 105 13.96 4.44 5.76
CA GLN A 105 14.85 5.60 5.80
C GLN A 105 14.15 6.87 5.30
N SER A 106 13.35 6.76 4.23
CA SER A 106 12.61 7.91 3.71
C SER A 106 11.47 7.50 2.78
N VAL A 107 10.41 8.31 2.80
CA VAL A 107 9.39 8.39 1.74
C VAL A 107 9.50 9.78 1.11
N LYS A 108 9.57 9.85 -0.22
CA LYS A 108 9.58 11.13 -0.95
C LYS A 108 8.49 11.14 -2.01
N VAL A 109 7.77 12.25 -2.11
CA VAL A 109 6.81 12.47 -3.20
C VAL A 109 7.56 12.93 -4.44
N VAL A 110 7.17 12.38 -5.58
CA VAL A 110 7.56 12.83 -6.92
C VAL A 110 6.27 13.20 -7.65
N LYS A 111 6.22 14.36 -8.31
CA LYS A 111 5.06 14.78 -9.09
C LYS A 111 5.48 14.90 -10.56
N TYR A 112 4.72 14.29 -11.46
CA TYR A 112 5.01 14.33 -12.90
C TYR A 112 3.71 14.23 -13.69
N ASP A 113 3.35 15.27 -14.44
CA ASP A 113 2.08 15.37 -15.18
C ASP A 113 0.87 14.94 -14.32
N ASN A 114 0.10 13.95 -14.81
CA ASN A 114 -1.04 13.36 -14.11
C ASN A 114 -0.64 12.24 -13.15
N TYR A 115 0.60 12.21 -12.67
CA TYR A 115 1.09 11.19 -11.75
C TYR A 115 1.57 11.79 -10.43
N ILE A 116 1.25 11.09 -9.35
CA ILE A 116 1.91 11.20 -8.07
C ILE A 116 2.69 9.91 -7.79
N GLY A 117 4.00 10.06 -7.62
CA GLY A 117 4.92 8.99 -7.32
C GLY A 117 5.41 9.04 -5.87
N PHE A 118 5.74 7.89 -5.32
CA PHE A 118 6.37 7.74 -4.01
C PHE A 118 7.67 6.96 -4.16
N LYS A 119 8.79 7.58 -3.77
CA LYS A 119 10.08 6.91 -3.67
C LYS A 119 10.31 6.49 -2.23
N VAL A 120 10.29 5.17 -1.99
CA VAL A 120 10.45 4.56 -0.67
C VAL A 120 11.86 3.96 -0.57
N LYS A 121 12.61 4.35 0.47
CA LYS A 121 13.97 3.86 0.73
C LYS A 121 13.98 3.11 2.04
N LEU A 122 14.41 1.85 2.00
CA LEU A 122 14.68 1.03 3.17
C LEU A 122 16.20 0.87 3.36
N ALA A 123 16.64 0.69 4.61
CA ALA A 123 18.05 0.46 4.91
C ALA A 123 18.54 -0.82 4.24
N GLY A 124 19.74 -0.77 3.64
CA GLY A 124 20.35 -1.91 2.95
C GLY A 124 19.67 -2.32 1.63
N ARG A 125 18.67 -1.58 1.14
CA ARG A 125 17.95 -1.90 -0.11
C ARG A 125 17.97 -0.73 -1.10
N PRO A 126 17.94 -0.96 -2.42
CA PRO A 126 17.64 0.08 -3.39
C PRO A 126 16.32 0.79 -3.07
N ALA A 127 16.16 2.01 -3.56
CA ALA A 127 14.87 2.70 -3.42
C ALA A 127 13.86 2.13 -4.43
N THR A 128 12.61 1.97 -3.99
CA THR A 128 11.49 1.51 -4.81
C THR A 128 10.57 2.67 -5.14
N GLY A 129 10.06 2.72 -6.37
CA GLY A 129 9.05 3.67 -6.82
C GLY A 129 7.64 3.07 -6.77
N PHE A 130 6.64 3.90 -6.50
CA PHE A 130 5.24 3.58 -6.68
C PHE A 130 4.59 4.74 -7.41
N ALA A 131 3.92 4.52 -8.55
CA ALA A 131 3.31 5.59 -9.33
C ALA A 131 1.79 5.44 -9.39
N LEU A 132 1.08 6.46 -8.94
CA LEU A 132 -0.36 6.58 -9.04
C LEU A 132 -0.71 7.55 -10.17
N TYR A 133 -1.45 7.07 -11.16
CA TYR A 133 -2.08 7.91 -12.17
C TYR A 133 -3.31 8.59 -11.57
N GLN A 134 -3.49 9.87 -11.85
CA GLN A 134 -4.63 10.66 -11.41
C GLN A 134 -5.66 10.80 -12.53
N GLU A 135 -6.91 10.45 -12.23
CA GLU A 135 -8.07 10.62 -13.11
C GLU A 135 -9.27 11.05 -12.25
N ASP A 136 -9.92 12.16 -12.60
CA ASP A 136 -11.12 12.67 -11.90
C ASP A 136 -11.03 12.83 -10.37
N ASN A 137 -9.83 13.12 -9.86
CA ASN A 137 -9.47 13.19 -8.43
C ASN A 137 -9.38 11.83 -7.72
N GLU A 138 -9.28 10.75 -8.47
CA GLU A 138 -8.96 9.41 -7.96
C GLU A 138 -7.57 9.01 -8.43
N PHE A 139 -6.99 8.03 -7.73
CA PHE A 139 -5.63 7.57 -7.96
C PHE A 139 -5.62 6.08 -8.29
N PHE A 140 -4.87 5.73 -9.33
CA PHE A 140 -4.79 4.37 -9.85
C PHE A 140 -3.34 3.91 -9.85
N LEU A 141 -3.04 2.85 -9.10
CA LEU A 141 -1.70 2.26 -9.08
C LEU A 141 -1.42 1.57 -10.43
N LYS A 142 -0.84 2.31 -11.38
CA LYS A 142 -0.58 1.83 -12.74
C LYS A 142 0.81 1.20 -12.91
N GLY A 143 1.76 1.43 -11.99
CA GLY A 143 3.09 0.84 -12.05
C GLY A 143 3.89 0.89 -10.75
N LEU A 144 4.83 -0.05 -10.66
CA LEU A 144 5.97 -0.10 -9.74
C LEU A 144 7.27 0.21 -10.49
#